data_AF-A0A3B0W4E7-F1
#
_entry.id   AF-A0A3B0W4E7-F1
#
_cell.length_a   1.000
_cell.length_b   1.000
_cell.length_c   1.000
_cell.angle_alpha   90.00
_cell.angle_beta   90.00
_cell.angle_gamma   90.00
#
_symmetry.space_group_name_H-M   'P 1'
#
loop_
_entity.id
_entity.type
_entity.pdbx_description
1 polymer ?
#
loop_
_entity_poly.entity_id
_entity_poly.type
_entity_poly.pdbx_seq_one_letter_code
_entity_poly.pdbx_strand_id
1 'polypeptide(L)'
;PAFFNTHGPRPPSTLYLIGISVAVLTGLLMKKTILSGESSGFMMELPPYHMPTLKGISLRTWDRVRLFIRDAGQVIIVMVLIINVLNAIGTDGSIGHEGSDDSVLSIISKKATPVFSPMGIEEDNWPAVLGIISGVLAKEVVVGTLDTLYTQLAREDAGYIEATEPFDFWLAIETAAATVPENLSAISDAFTDPLQLDVGNIESIEAAAADQEVSNATFGAMIKRFDGQVGAFAYLLFVLLYFPCAATIGAIRREAGTPWALFVAAWTTSIAYITATGFYQVSTFARHPLFSSLWLATTAVLIIGLIYGLRQWAHKAENKQTQAVEQTAKQRA
;
A
#
# COMPACT_ATOMS: atom_id res chain seq x y z
N PRO A 1 4.60 12.20 -9.67
CA PRO A 1 5.13 13.12 -10.71
C PRO A 1 5.15 12.49 -12.12
N ALA A 2 5.68 11.27 -12.27
CA ALA A 2 5.92 10.63 -13.57
C ALA A 2 4.69 10.56 -14.51
N PHE A 3 3.51 10.24 -13.98
CA PHE A 3 2.32 10.04 -14.79
C PHE A 3 1.52 11.31 -15.07
N PHE A 4 1.57 12.33 -14.21
CA PHE A 4 0.51 13.34 -14.16
C PHE A 4 1.06 14.76 -14.26
N ASN A 5 1.05 15.31 -15.47
CA ASN A 5 1.61 16.62 -15.77
C ASN A 5 0.56 17.49 -16.51
N THR A 6 -0.44 18.04 -15.81
CA THR A 6 -1.40 19.03 -16.37
C THR A 6 -2.09 19.88 -15.29
N HIS A 7 -2.58 21.07 -15.68
CA HIS A 7 -3.18 22.18 -14.91
C HIS A 7 -4.52 21.88 -14.17
N GLY A 8 -4.75 20.67 -13.66
CA GLY A 8 -5.93 20.28 -12.86
C GLY A 8 -5.61 19.93 -11.39
N PRO A 9 -6.59 19.46 -10.59
CA PRO A 9 -6.30 18.93 -9.25
C PRO A 9 -5.23 17.86 -9.34
N ARG A 10 -4.08 18.09 -8.69
CA ARG A 10 -2.94 17.18 -8.77
C ARG A 10 -3.36 15.82 -8.19
N PRO A 11 -3.08 14.70 -8.86
CA PRO A 11 -3.57 13.37 -8.47
C PRO A 11 -3.33 12.98 -7.00
N PRO A 12 -2.22 13.37 -6.33
CA PRO A 12 -2.09 13.15 -4.89
C PRO A 12 -3.25 13.75 -4.08
N SER A 13 -3.68 14.98 -4.40
CA SER A 13 -4.81 15.63 -3.71
C SER A 13 -6.13 14.88 -3.89
N THR A 14 -6.39 14.35 -5.09
CA THR A 14 -7.58 13.53 -5.37
C THR A 14 -7.54 12.20 -4.62
N LEU A 15 -6.38 11.55 -4.54
CA LEU A 15 -6.20 10.30 -3.78
C LEU A 15 -6.50 10.51 -2.28
N TYR A 16 -6.03 11.61 -1.69
CA TYR A 16 -6.34 11.95 -0.29
C TYR A 16 -7.85 12.12 -0.06
N LEU A 17 -8.53 12.86 -0.94
CA LEU A 17 -9.98 13.09 -0.81
C LEU A 17 -10.78 11.80 -0.96
N ILE A 18 -10.39 10.92 -1.89
CA ILE A 18 -11.01 9.59 -2.03
C ILE A 18 -10.77 8.75 -0.78
N GLY A 19 -9.53 8.71 -0.26
CA GLY A 19 -9.20 7.99 0.95
C GLY A 19 -10.03 8.41 2.16
N ILE A 20 -10.14 9.73 2.39
CA ILE A 20 -10.98 10.30 3.46
C ILE A 20 -12.45 9.92 3.24
N SER A 21 -12.96 10.06 2.03
CA SER A 21 -14.36 9.73 1.70
C SER A 21 -14.66 8.26 1.97
N VAL A 22 -13.80 7.35 1.53
CA VAL A 22 -13.94 5.90 1.76
C VAL A 22 -13.87 5.55 3.25
N ALA A 23 -12.98 6.20 4.00
CA ALA A 23 -12.88 6.00 5.46
C ALA A 23 -14.17 6.45 6.18
N VAL A 24 -14.71 7.61 5.84
CA VAL A 24 -15.97 8.12 6.41
C VAL A 24 -17.15 7.21 6.05
N LEU A 25 -17.27 6.81 4.78
CA LEU A 25 -18.33 5.89 4.32
C LEU A 25 -18.25 4.53 5.03
N THR A 26 -17.04 3.99 5.16
CA THR A 26 -16.80 2.74 5.89
C THR A 26 -17.21 2.86 7.36
N GLY A 27 -16.79 3.94 8.03
CA GLY A 27 -17.13 4.18 9.44
C GLY A 27 -18.64 4.33 9.66
N LEU A 28 -19.32 5.06 8.78
CA LEU A 28 -20.79 5.20 8.81
C LEU A 28 -21.51 3.87 8.57
N LEU A 29 -21.01 3.06 7.64
CA LEU A 29 -21.57 1.74 7.35
C LEU A 29 -21.41 0.80 8.55
N MET A 30 -20.22 0.74 9.16
CA MET A 30 -19.96 -0.09 10.33
C MET A 30 -20.76 0.37 11.56
N LYS A 31 -20.85 1.69 11.79
CA LYS A 31 -21.68 2.28 12.87
C LYS A 31 -23.15 1.87 12.75
N LYS A 32 -23.69 1.85 11.53
CA LYS A 32 -25.09 1.46 11.28
C LYS A 32 -25.32 -0.05 11.22
N THR A 33 -24.26 -0.86 11.22
CA THR A 33 -24.38 -2.33 11.09
C THR A 33 -23.84 -3.03 12.34
N ILE A 34 -22.54 -3.29 12.42
CA ILE A 34 -21.94 -4.15 13.45
C ILE A 34 -21.80 -3.44 14.81
N LEU A 35 -21.66 -2.11 14.81
CA LEU A 35 -21.28 -1.33 16.01
C LEU A 35 -22.45 -0.53 16.62
N SER A 36 -23.69 -1.00 16.48
CA SER A 36 -24.90 -0.28 16.91
C SER A 36 -25.21 -0.35 18.42
N GLY A 37 -24.18 -0.40 19.29
CA GLY A 37 -24.36 -0.45 20.74
C GLY A 37 -24.49 0.94 21.38
N GLU A 38 -25.24 1.05 22.49
CA GLU A 38 -25.18 2.24 23.34
C GLU A 38 -23.77 2.34 23.94
N SER A 39 -23.14 3.52 23.80
CA SER A 39 -21.86 3.77 24.46
C SER A 39 -22.11 3.63 25.96
N SER A 40 -21.57 2.57 26.58
CA SER A 40 -21.53 2.51 28.04
C SER A 40 -20.86 3.80 28.49
N GLY A 41 -21.61 4.65 29.20
CA GLY A 41 -21.15 5.93 29.68
C GLY A 41 -20.02 5.73 30.68
N PHE A 42 -18.83 5.42 30.18
CA PHE A 42 -17.61 5.58 30.94
C PHE A 42 -17.45 7.08 31.08
N MET A 43 -17.79 7.56 32.27
CA MET A 43 -17.28 8.82 32.79
C MET A 43 -15.76 8.69 32.81
N MET A 44 -15.15 9.03 31.69
CA MET A 44 -13.71 9.00 31.52
C MET A 44 -13.21 10.31 32.11
N GLU A 45 -13.10 10.33 33.45
CA GLU A 45 -12.45 11.41 34.16
C GLU A 45 -11.02 11.48 33.63
N LEU A 46 -10.69 12.58 32.94
CA LEU A 46 -9.37 12.74 32.37
C LEU A 46 -8.39 12.85 33.55
N PRO A 47 -7.41 11.94 33.69
CA PRO A 47 -6.38 12.11 34.70
C PRO A 47 -5.64 13.43 34.45
N PRO A 48 -5.10 14.08 35.48
CA PRO A 48 -4.36 15.32 35.32
C PRO A 48 -3.24 15.14 34.28
N TYR A 49 -3.22 16.02 33.28
CA TYR A 49 -2.24 15.97 32.20
C TYR A 49 -0.87 16.39 32.75
N HIS A 50 0.13 15.51 32.61
CA HIS A 50 1.50 15.77 33.05
C HIS A 50 2.31 16.24 31.84
N MET A 51 2.97 17.39 31.93
CA MET A 51 3.84 17.89 30.87
C MET A 51 5.01 16.92 30.64
N PRO A 52 5.18 16.35 29.44
CA PRO A 52 6.24 15.40 29.17
C PRO A 52 7.60 16.12 29.16
N THR A 53 8.59 15.55 29.83
CA THR A 53 9.96 16.07 29.80
C THR A 53 10.63 15.67 28.48
N LEU A 54 11.38 16.59 27.85
CA LEU A 54 12.09 16.31 26.57
C LEU A 54 12.97 15.06 26.65
N LYS A 55 13.68 14.88 27.77
CA LYS A 55 14.49 13.68 28.04
C LYS A 55 13.64 12.41 28.12
N GLY A 56 12.46 12.48 28.73
CA GLY A 56 11.54 11.36 28.82
C GLY A 56 10.89 11.00 27.50
N ILE A 57 10.69 11.97 26.60
CA ILE A 57 10.24 11.74 25.22
C ILE A 57 11.38 11.09 24.44
N SER A 58 12.59 11.65 24.46
CA SER A 58 13.71 11.14 23.65
C SER A 58 14.11 9.72 24.04
N LEU A 59 14.18 9.40 25.34
CA LEU A 59 14.43 8.04 25.81
C LEU A 59 13.33 7.06 25.37
N ARG A 60 12.06 7.44 25.52
CA ARG A 60 10.95 6.58 25.07
C ARG A 60 10.91 6.40 23.57
N THR A 61 11.15 7.46 22.80
CA THR A 61 11.26 7.37 21.34
C THR A 61 12.41 6.44 20.97
N TRP A 62 13.58 6.58 21.60
CA TRP A 62 14.73 5.69 21.36
C TRP A 62 14.42 4.22 21.67
N ASP A 63 13.79 3.93 22.82
CA ASP A 63 13.41 2.57 23.18
C ASP A 63 12.44 1.98 22.16
N ARG A 64 11.47 2.77 21.69
CA ARG A 64 10.51 2.34 20.66
C ARG A 64 11.19 2.15 19.30
N VAL A 65 12.12 3.01 18.91
CA VAL A 65 12.92 2.85 17.68
C VAL A 65 13.77 1.59 17.75
N ARG A 66 14.47 1.35 18.86
CA ARG A 66 15.29 0.14 19.04
C ARG A 66 14.44 -1.14 19.00
N LEU A 67 13.27 -1.12 19.62
CA LEU A 67 12.30 -2.22 19.55
C LEU A 67 11.84 -2.43 18.10
N PHE A 68 11.50 -1.36 17.38
CA PHE A 68 11.09 -1.44 15.98
C PHE A 68 12.19 -2.03 15.08
N ILE A 69 13.44 -1.56 15.23
CA ILE A 69 14.58 -2.08 14.46
C ILE A 69 14.76 -3.58 14.69
N ARG A 70 14.60 -4.08 15.92
CA ARG A 70 14.69 -5.52 16.20
C ARG A 70 13.51 -6.30 15.68
N ASP A 71 12.29 -5.84 15.96
CA ASP A 71 11.07 -6.60 15.69
C ASP A 71 10.67 -6.57 14.21
N ALA A 72 10.73 -5.40 13.56
CA ALA A 72 10.41 -5.23 12.15
C ALA A 72 11.61 -5.53 11.25
N GLY A 73 12.83 -5.12 11.66
CA GLY A 73 14.04 -5.31 10.85
C GLY A 73 14.34 -6.78 10.57
N GLN A 74 14.16 -7.69 11.54
CA GLN A 74 14.33 -9.13 11.29
C GLN A 74 13.39 -9.66 10.21
N VAL A 75 12.15 -9.17 10.15
CA VAL A 75 11.14 -9.61 9.17
C VAL A 75 11.49 -9.05 7.79
N ILE A 76 11.87 -7.77 7.72
CA ILE A 76 12.26 -7.12 6.47
C ILE A 76 13.50 -7.79 5.88
N ILE A 77 14.56 -8.02 6.67
CA ILE A 77 15.80 -8.65 6.19
C ILE A 77 15.53 -10.05 5.62
N VAL A 78 14.76 -10.88 6.35
CA VAL A 78 14.42 -12.24 5.89
C VAL A 78 13.63 -12.19 4.59
N MET A 79 12.66 -11.27 4.48
CA MET A 79 11.84 -11.13 3.29
C MET A 79 12.63 -10.59 2.10
N VAL A 80 13.48 -9.57 2.29
CA VAL A 80 14.38 -9.05 1.24
C VAL A 80 15.33 -10.14 0.76
N LEU A 81 15.87 -10.95 1.68
CA LEU A 81 16.69 -12.12 1.32
C LEU A 81 15.89 -13.12 0.49
N ILE A 82 14.67 -13.48 0.91
CA ILE A 82 13.81 -14.40 0.15
C ILE A 82 13.51 -13.83 -1.24
N ILE A 83 13.13 -12.55 -1.35
CA ILE A 83 12.87 -11.92 -2.64
C ILE A 83 14.11 -11.95 -3.53
N ASN A 84 15.28 -11.58 -3.02
CA ASN A 84 16.51 -11.58 -3.81
C ASN A 84 16.88 -13.00 -4.27
N VAL A 85 16.76 -14.00 -3.39
CA VAL A 85 16.99 -15.41 -3.76
C VAL A 85 16.01 -15.87 -4.84
N LEU A 86 14.71 -15.54 -4.70
CA LEU A 86 13.71 -15.89 -5.72
C LEU A 86 13.88 -15.11 -7.02
N ASN A 87 14.46 -13.90 -6.97
CA ASN A 87 14.80 -13.11 -8.15
C ASN A 87 16.02 -13.71 -8.87
N ALA A 88 17.02 -14.20 -8.13
CA ALA A 88 18.26 -14.72 -8.68
C ALA A 88 18.15 -16.14 -9.28
N ILE A 89 17.17 -16.93 -8.82
CA ILE A 89 16.96 -18.30 -9.27
C ILE A 89 15.98 -18.33 -10.46
N GLY A 90 16.41 -18.95 -11.56
CA GLY A 90 15.57 -19.24 -12.73
C GLY A 90 14.68 -20.46 -12.55
N THR A 91 13.70 -20.65 -13.44
CA THR A 91 12.84 -21.84 -13.47
C THR A 91 13.57 -23.17 -13.62
N ASP A 92 14.75 -23.13 -14.23
CA ASP A 92 15.63 -24.27 -14.44
C ASP A 92 16.49 -24.59 -13.19
N GLY A 93 16.39 -23.78 -12.14
CA GLY A 93 17.16 -23.90 -10.92
C GLY A 93 18.57 -23.33 -11.01
N SER A 94 18.92 -22.67 -12.11
CA SER A 94 20.20 -21.98 -12.26
C SER A 94 20.15 -20.60 -11.60
N ILE A 95 21.32 -20.11 -11.18
CA ILE A 95 21.50 -18.80 -10.53
C ILE A 95 22.00 -17.81 -11.59
N GLY A 96 21.52 -16.56 -11.52
CA GLY A 96 21.87 -15.50 -12.48
C GLY A 96 20.70 -15.05 -13.35
N HIS A 97 19.47 -15.33 -12.92
CA HIS A 97 18.24 -14.92 -13.61
C HIS A 97 17.66 -13.62 -13.03
N GLU A 98 18.50 -12.81 -12.37
CA GLU A 98 18.10 -11.59 -11.67
C GLU A 98 17.37 -10.63 -12.63
N GLY A 99 16.13 -10.26 -12.30
CA GLY A 99 15.33 -9.33 -13.11
C GLY A 99 14.79 -9.90 -14.41
N SER A 100 15.14 -11.14 -14.75
CA SER A 100 14.63 -11.79 -15.96
C SER A 100 13.18 -12.23 -15.82
N ASP A 101 12.52 -12.34 -16.97
CA ASP A 101 11.16 -12.86 -17.09
C ASP A 101 11.01 -14.32 -16.66
N ASP A 102 12.12 -15.07 -16.53
CA ASP A 102 12.18 -16.49 -16.18
C ASP A 102 12.55 -16.75 -14.71
N SER A 103 12.71 -15.69 -13.89
CA SER A 103 12.91 -15.84 -12.45
C SER A 103 11.72 -16.52 -11.76
N VAL A 104 11.96 -17.27 -10.70
CA VAL A 104 10.87 -17.88 -9.91
C VAL A 104 9.91 -16.81 -9.38
N LEU A 105 10.48 -15.65 -9.01
CA LEU A 105 9.75 -14.49 -8.54
C LEU A 105 8.79 -13.89 -9.58
N SER A 106 9.23 -13.74 -10.84
CA SER A 106 8.39 -13.22 -11.92
C SER A 106 7.20 -14.13 -12.18
N ILE A 107 7.38 -15.46 -12.14
CA ILE A 107 6.30 -16.43 -12.41
C ILE A 107 5.26 -16.44 -11.31
N ILE A 108 5.68 -16.40 -10.05
CA ILE A 108 4.75 -16.30 -8.91
C ILE A 108 3.91 -15.03 -9.06
N SER A 109 4.55 -13.92 -9.45
CA SER A 109 3.89 -12.62 -9.64
C SER A 109 2.96 -12.63 -10.88
N LYS A 110 3.40 -13.15 -12.03
CA LYS A 110 2.59 -13.34 -13.25
C LYS A 110 1.37 -14.20 -12.97
N LYS A 111 1.50 -15.28 -12.19
CA LYS A 111 0.38 -16.13 -11.78
C LYS A 111 -0.64 -15.41 -10.89
N ALA A 112 -0.20 -14.43 -10.09
CA ALA A 112 -1.08 -13.60 -9.29
C ALA A 112 -1.70 -12.43 -10.08
N THR A 113 -1.11 -12.05 -11.22
CA THR A 113 -1.51 -10.89 -12.03
C THR A 113 -2.95 -10.93 -12.55
N PRO A 114 -3.54 -12.08 -12.96
CA PRO A 114 -4.94 -12.13 -13.38
C PRO A 114 -5.94 -11.62 -12.34
N VAL A 115 -5.60 -11.72 -11.05
CA VAL A 115 -6.42 -11.16 -9.97
C VAL A 115 -6.45 -9.64 -10.04
N PHE A 116 -5.38 -9.00 -10.51
CA PHE A 116 -5.25 -7.54 -10.62
C PHE A 116 -5.50 -7.01 -12.04
N SER A 117 -5.67 -7.87 -13.04
CA SER A 117 -6.05 -7.46 -14.41
C SER A 117 -7.28 -6.55 -14.47
N PRO A 118 -8.35 -6.75 -13.68
CA PRO A 118 -9.53 -5.87 -13.71
C PRO A 118 -9.27 -4.43 -13.28
N MET A 119 -8.18 -4.14 -12.57
CA MET A 119 -7.77 -2.77 -12.21
C MET A 119 -6.70 -2.18 -13.14
N GLY A 120 -6.36 -2.88 -14.24
CA GLY A 120 -5.42 -2.40 -15.25
C GLY A 120 -3.97 -2.83 -15.08
N ILE A 121 -3.72 -3.90 -14.31
CA ILE A 121 -2.38 -4.50 -14.22
C ILE A 121 -2.30 -5.67 -15.19
N GLU A 122 -1.53 -5.50 -16.26
CA GLU A 122 -1.29 -6.54 -17.27
C GLU A 122 -0.12 -7.47 -16.87
N GLU A 123 0.00 -8.63 -17.52
CA GLU A 123 0.99 -9.68 -17.17
C GLU A 123 2.45 -9.23 -17.31
N ASP A 124 2.71 -8.27 -18.19
CA ASP A 124 4.00 -7.60 -18.37
C ASP A 124 4.37 -6.69 -17.18
N ASN A 125 3.37 -6.29 -16.40
CA ASN A 125 3.52 -5.46 -15.21
C ASN A 125 3.48 -6.28 -13.90
N TRP A 126 4.05 -7.49 -13.94
CA TRP A 126 4.27 -8.31 -12.75
C TRP A 126 5.02 -7.61 -11.60
N PRO A 127 5.94 -6.62 -11.81
CA PRO A 127 6.58 -5.91 -10.71
C PRO A 127 5.59 -5.13 -9.84
N ALA A 128 4.49 -4.63 -10.43
CA ALA A 128 3.46 -3.93 -9.69
C ALA A 128 2.76 -4.86 -8.68
N VAL A 129 2.51 -6.11 -9.07
CA VAL A 129 1.92 -7.15 -8.21
C VAL A 129 2.87 -7.51 -7.08
N LEU A 130 4.17 -7.64 -7.38
CA LEU A 130 5.17 -7.88 -6.34
C LEU A 130 5.26 -6.71 -5.34
N GLY A 131 5.18 -5.47 -5.83
CA GLY A 131 5.08 -4.29 -4.98
C GLY A 131 3.86 -4.33 -4.04
N ILE A 132 2.71 -4.79 -4.52
CA ILE A 132 1.51 -4.99 -3.66
C ILE A 132 1.79 -5.99 -2.54
N ILE A 133 2.43 -7.12 -2.88
CA ILE A 133 2.75 -8.19 -1.93
C ILE A 133 3.75 -7.69 -0.88
N SER A 134 4.83 -7.02 -1.30
CA SER A 134 5.83 -6.48 -0.36
C SER A 134 5.25 -5.40 0.54
N GLY A 135 4.30 -4.60 0.04
CA GLY A 135 3.65 -3.55 0.79
C GLY A 135 2.73 -4.02 1.94
N VAL A 136 2.31 -5.30 1.94
CA VAL A 136 1.55 -5.90 3.06
C VAL A 136 2.35 -5.83 4.36
N LEU A 137 3.68 -5.91 4.27
CA LEU A 137 4.56 -5.85 5.43
C LEU A 137 4.78 -4.41 5.90
N ALA A 138 5.14 -3.52 4.97
CA ALA A 138 5.33 -2.10 5.21
C ALA A 138 5.02 -1.28 3.95
N LYS A 139 4.28 -0.18 4.07
CA LYS A 139 3.76 0.57 2.92
C LYS A 139 4.86 1.29 2.14
N GLU A 140 5.93 1.66 2.81
CA GLU A 140 7.11 2.34 2.27
C GLU A 140 7.95 1.38 1.40
N VAL A 141 7.92 0.08 1.72
CA VAL A 141 8.65 -0.96 0.97
C VAL A 141 8.12 -1.10 -0.46
N VAL A 142 6.85 -0.74 -0.72
CA VAL A 142 6.29 -0.72 -2.08
C VAL A 142 7.15 0.16 -2.98
N VAL A 143 7.44 1.39 -2.55
CA VAL A 143 8.18 2.36 -3.35
C VAL A 143 9.59 1.86 -3.65
N GLY A 144 10.30 1.34 -2.64
CA GLY A 144 11.65 0.80 -2.84
C GLY A 144 11.68 -0.46 -3.71
N THR A 145 10.65 -1.32 -3.60
CA THR A 145 10.52 -2.52 -4.45
C THR A 145 10.27 -2.12 -5.90
N LEU A 146 9.35 -1.19 -6.15
CA LEU A 146 9.07 -0.70 -7.50
C LEU A 146 10.30 0.00 -8.08
N ASP A 147 10.97 0.87 -7.32
CA ASP A 147 12.18 1.56 -7.76
C ASP A 147 13.28 0.58 -8.20
N THR A 148 13.58 -0.41 -7.36
CA THR A 148 14.59 -1.43 -7.68
C THR A 148 14.22 -2.22 -8.94
N LEU A 149 12.99 -2.72 -9.02
CA LEU A 149 12.55 -3.59 -10.12
C LEU A 149 12.39 -2.83 -11.43
N TYR A 150 11.80 -1.63 -11.43
CA TYR A 150 11.68 -0.82 -12.64
C TYR A 150 13.03 -0.26 -13.09
N THR A 151 13.95 0.04 -12.17
CA THR A 151 15.32 0.45 -12.55
C THR A 151 16.05 -0.71 -13.22
N GLN A 152 15.92 -1.93 -12.69
CA GLN A 152 16.47 -3.13 -13.30
C GLN A 152 15.89 -3.37 -14.70
N LEU A 153 14.56 -3.34 -14.83
CA LEU A 153 13.87 -3.49 -16.12
C LEU A 153 14.20 -2.36 -17.11
N ALA A 154 14.41 -1.14 -16.62
CA ALA A 154 14.82 -0.02 -17.47
C ALA A 154 16.22 -0.22 -18.04
N ARG A 155 17.16 -0.76 -17.24
CA ARG A 155 18.51 -1.12 -17.69
C ARG A 155 18.47 -2.24 -18.72
N GLU A 156 17.62 -3.25 -18.52
CA GLU A 156 17.40 -4.35 -19.46
C GLU A 156 16.77 -3.85 -20.78
N ASP A 157 15.70 -3.06 -20.72
CA ASP A 157 15.03 -2.46 -21.88
C ASP A 157 15.98 -1.59 -22.72
N ALA A 158 16.97 -0.95 -22.08
CA ALA A 158 18.00 -0.14 -22.72
C ALA A 158 19.18 -0.96 -23.28
N GLY A 159 19.17 -2.29 -23.11
CA GLY A 159 20.20 -3.18 -23.64
C GLY A 159 21.55 -3.08 -22.92
N TYR A 160 21.57 -2.55 -21.69
CA TYR A 160 22.78 -2.58 -20.87
C TYR A 160 23.06 -4.02 -20.46
N ILE A 161 24.15 -4.58 -21.00
CA ILE A 161 24.71 -5.84 -20.51
C ILE A 161 25.26 -5.55 -19.12
N GLU A 162 24.77 -6.29 -18.15
CA GLU A 162 25.17 -6.22 -16.75
C GLU A 162 26.69 -6.40 -16.63
N ALA A 163 27.42 -5.28 -16.56
CA ALA A 163 28.77 -5.32 -16.03
C ALA A 163 28.59 -5.67 -14.55
N THR A 164 29.03 -6.87 -14.18
CA THR A 164 29.09 -7.35 -12.79
C THR A 164 30.13 -6.51 -12.04
N GLU A 165 29.78 -5.26 -11.74
CA GLU A 165 30.47 -4.45 -10.76
C GLU A 165 30.36 -5.20 -9.42
N PRO A 166 31.48 -5.54 -8.75
CA PRO A 166 31.45 -6.22 -7.48
C PRO A 166 30.60 -5.41 -6.48
N PHE A 167 29.63 -6.06 -5.85
CA PHE A 167 28.84 -5.41 -4.82
C PHE A 167 29.75 -4.97 -3.65
N ASP A 168 29.87 -3.66 -3.45
CA ASP A 168 30.53 -3.09 -2.28
C ASP A 168 29.49 -2.73 -1.21
N PHE A 169 29.46 -3.56 -0.17
CA PHE A 169 28.55 -3.40 0.96
C PHE A 169 28.74 -2.09 1.71
N TRP A 170 29.98 -1.62 1.88
CA TRP A 170 30.24 -0.42 2.67
C TRP A 170 29.88 0.83 1.90
N LEU A 171 30.17 0.86 0.61
CA LEU A 171 29.73 1.93 -0.28
C LEU A 171 28.19 2.00 -0.35
N ALA A 172 27.50 0.85 -0.41
CA ALA A 172 26.04 0.79 -0.42
C ALA A 172 25.44 1.33 0.90
N ILE A 173 26.05 1.05 2.04
CA ILE A 173 25.61 1.62 3.33
C ILE A 173 25.89 3.13 3.39
N GLU A 174 27.04 3.58 2.93
CA GLU A 174 27.41 5.00 2.94
C GLU A 174 26.46 5.82 2.06
N THR A 175 26.20 5.36 0.84
CA THR A 175 25.24 5.99 -0.07
C THR A 175 23.83 6.00 0.52
N ALA A 176 23.36 4.89 1.10
CA ALA A 176 22.08 4.84 1.79
C ALA A 176 22.02 5.78 3.00
N ALA A 177 23.08 5.89 3.80
CA ALA A 177 23.15 6.78 4.94
C ALA A 177 23.16 8.27 4.52
N ALA A 178 23.80 8.60 3.40
CA ALA A 178 23.84 9.95 2.84
C ALA A 178 22.45 10.46 2.41
N THR A 179 21.54 9.56 2.03
CA THR A 179 20.15 9.95 1.68
C THR A 179 19.39 10.55 2.87
N VAL A 180 19.72 10.18 4.11
CA VAL A 180 18.99 10.64 5.31
C VAL A 180 19.14 12.15 5.55
N PRO A 181 20.35 12.72 5.67
CA PRO A 181 20.52 14.17 5.84
C PRO A 181 20.04 14.97 4.64
N GLU A 182 20.20 14.46 3.42
CA GLU A 182 19.71 15.09 2.20
C GLU A 182 18.18 15.24 2.23
N ASN A 183 17.45 14.14 2.43
CA ASN A 183 15.99 14.16 2.53
C ASN A 183 15.49 14.99 3.73
N LEU A 184 16.21 14.96 4.86
CA LEU A 184 15.86 15.76 6.04
C LEU A 184 16.03 17.26 5.79
N SER A 185 17.05 17.67 5.03
CA SER A 185 17.24 19.07 4.65
C SER A 185 16.13 19.56 3.71
N ALA A 186 15.65 18.72 2.80
CA ALA A 186 14.54 19.03 1.90
C ALA A 186 13.19 19.19 2.62
N ILE A 187 13.02 18.66 3.85
CA ILE A 187 11.82 18.91 4.66
C ILE A 187 11.70 20.39 5.03
N SER A 188 12.81 21.13 5.14
CA SER A 188 12.76 22.57 5.43
C SER A 188 12.05 23.36 4.32
N ASP A 189 12.16 22.92 3.07
CA ASP A 189 11.46 23.51 1.92
C ASP A 189 9.95 23.20 1.94
N ALA A 190 9.55 22.05 2.50
CA ALA A 190 8.14 21.69 2.65
C ALA A 190 7.41 22.55 3.71
N PHE A 191 8.15 23.17 4.64
CA PHE A 191 7.57 24.12 5.59
C PHE A 191 7.32 25.50 4.98
N THR A 192 8.11 25.89 3.97
CA THR A 192 7.94 27.18 3.27
C THR A 192 6.96 27.07 2.11
N ASP A 193 6.81 25.89 1.52
CA ASP A 193 5.79 25.59 0.50
C ASP A 193 4.98 24.32 0.83
N PRO A 194 4.02 24.41 1.76
CA PRO A 194 3.20 23.28 2.18
C PRO A 194 2.23 22.77 1.10
N LEU A 195 2.09 23.50 -0.02
CA LEU A 195 1.24 23.12 -1.16
C LEU A 195 2.06 22.72 -2.41
N GLN A 196 3.40 22.76 -2.35
CA GLN A 196 4.31 22.51 -3.47
C GLN A 196 3.90 23.31 -4.73
N LEU A 197 3.55 24.59 -4.59
CA LEU A 197 3.15 25.46 -5.70
C LEU A 197 4.34 26.17 -6.36
N ASP A 198 5.46 26.29 -5.67
CA ASP A 198 6.68 26.92 -6.15
C ASP A 198 7.61 25.87 -6.76
N VAL A 199 7.51 25.74 -8.08
CA VAL A 199 8.45 24.91 -8.85
C VAL A 199 9.71 25.73 -9.03
N GLY A 200 10.71 25.48 -8.18
CA GLY A 200 12.00 26.17 -8.17
C GLY A 200 12.70 26.22 -9.55
N ASN A 201 13.49 27.28 -9.70
CA ASN A 201 14.06 27.84 -10.93
C ASN A 201 14.86 26.86 -11.82
N ILE A 202 14.73 27.05 -13.13
CA ILE A 202 15.07 26.17 -14.27
C ILE A 202 16.59 26.08 -14.57
N GLU A 203 17.48 26.53 -13.66
CA GLU A 203 18.92 26.65 -13.95
C GLU A 203 19.78 25.44 -13.49
N SER A 204 19.21 24.43 -12.83
CA SER A 204 19.93 23.22 -12.38
C SER A 204 19.70 21.97 -13.25
N ILE A 205 19.09 22.13 -14.43
CA ILE A 205 18.59 21.03 -15.26
C ILE A 205 19.73 20.16 -15.83
N GLU A 206 20.90 20.72 -16.11
CA GLU A 206 22.02 19.96 -16.73
C GLU A 206 22.82 19.12 -15.73
N ALA A 207 22.86 19.52 -14.45
CA ALA A 207 23.44 18.71 -13.37
C ALA A 207 22.43 17.68 -12.82
N ALA A 208 21.15 18.04 -12.81
CA ALA A 208 20.06 17.10 -12.50
C ALA A 208 19.88 16.06 -13.61
N ALA A 209 20.20 16.37 -14.88
CA ALA A 209 20.00 15.49 -16.02
C ALA A 209 20.76 14.15 -15.93
N ALA A 210 21.99 14.13 -15.41
CA ALA A 210 22.79 12.90 -15.32
C ALA A 210 22.29 11.93 -14.22
N ASP A 211 21.88 12.45 -13.05
CA ASP A 211 21.20 11.64 -12.00
C ASP A 211 19.75 11.32 -12.39
N GLN A 212 19.12 12.18 -13.18
CA GLN A 212 17.79 11.96 -13.73
C GLN A 212 17.81 11.00 -14.92
N GLU A 213 18.93 10.65 -15.56
CA GLU A 213 18.92 9.71 -16.69
C GLU A 213 18.44 8.31 -16.25
N VAL A 214 18.93 7.83 -15.09
CA VAL A 214 18.46 6.56 -14.51
C VAL A 214 17.02 6.71 -13.99
N SER A 215 16.71 7.80 -13.30
CA SER A 215 15.35 8.06 -12.79
C SER A 215 14.32 8.18 -13.93
N ASN A 216 14.68 8.84 -15.03
CA ASN A 216 13.87 8.98 -16.24
C ASN A 216 13.72 7.65 -16.98
N ALA A 217 14.75 6.81 -17.01
CA ALA A 217 14.66 5.45 -17.55
C ALA A 217 13.70 4.59 -16.70
N THR A 218 13.80 4.66 -15.37
CA THR A 218 12.89 3.99 -14.42
C THR A 218 11.45 4.47 -14.59
N PHE A 219 11.24 5.79 -14.71
CA PHE A 219 9.92 6.37 -15.01
C PHE A 219 9.41 5.96 -16.40
N GLY A 220 10.27 5.88 -17.41
CA GLY A 220 9.94 5.38 -18.74
C GLY A 220 9.49 3.93 -18.72
N ALA A 221 10.20 3.07 -17.97
CA ALA A 221 9.84 1.67 -17.78
C ALA A 221 8.49 1.50 -17.06
N MET A 222 8.18 2.37 -16.09
CA MET A 222 6.86 2.44 -15.46
C MET A 222 5.78 2.88 -16.45
N ILE A 223 6.01 3.96 -17.23
CA ILE A 223 5.03 4.46 -18.20
C ILE A 223 4.72 3.43 -19.29
N LYS A 224 5.72 2.65 -19.71
CA LYS A 224 5.57 1.58 -20.72
C LYS A 224 4.67 0.43 -20.24
N ARG A 225 4.65 0.13 -18.93
CA ARG A 225 4.01 -1.07 -18.34
C ARG A 225 2.66 -0.79 -17.67
N PHE A 226 2.34 0.47 -17.36
CA PHE A 226 1.01 0.84 -16.88
C PHE A 226 0.12 1.27 -18.05
N ASP A 227 -1.18 0.95 -18.01
CA ASP A 227 -2.17 1.46 -18.96
C ASP A 227 -2.45 2.96 -18.75
N GLY A 228 -1.45 3.76 -19.12
CA GLY A 228 -1.39 5.20 -18.97
C GLY A 228 -1.60 5.67 -17.53
N GLN A 229 -2.11 6.90 -17.42
CA GLN A 229 -2.42 7.53 -16.14
C GLN A 229 -3.53 6.81 -15.37
N VAL A 230 -4.45 6.16 -16.09
CA VAL A 230 -5.63 5.51 -15.50
C VAL A 230 -5.25 4.25 -14.75
N GLY A 231 -4.43 3.38 -15.36
CA GLY A 231 -3.90 2.17 -14.71
C GLY A 231 -3.04 2.51 -13.49
N ALA A 232 -2.13 3.48 -13.63
CA ALA A 232 -1.30 3.94 -12.50
C ALA A 232 -2.15 4.53 -11.36
N PHE A 233 -3.20 5.29 -11.65
CA PHE A 233 -4.08 5.84 -10.63
C PHE A 233 -4.89 4.76 -9.91
N ALA A 234 -5.40 3.76 -10.65
CA ALA A 234 -6.11 2.62 -10.08
C ALA A 234 -5.21 1.80 -9.15
N TYR A 235 -3.95 1.57 -9.56
CA TYR A 235 -2.93 0.95 -8.72
C TYR A 235 -2.69 1.73 -7.42
N LEU A 236 -2.52 3.05 -7.50
CA LEU A 236 -2.32 3.89 -6.32
C LEU A 236 -3.54 3.89 -5.39
N LEU A 237 -4.76 3.90 -5.93
CA LEU A 237 -5.99 3.74 -5.13
C LEU A 237 -6.01 2.41 -4.39
N PHE A 238 -5.61 1.32 -5.06
CA PHE A 238 -5.51 0.02 -4.42
C PHE A 238 -4.49 0.05 -3.28
N VAL A 239 -3.27 0.51 -3.55
CA VAL A 239 -2.16 0.59 -2.56
C VAL A 239 -2.52 1.46 -1.35
N LEU A 240 -3.27 2.54 -1.58
CA LEU A 240 -3.77 3.44 -0.54
C LEU A 240 -4.77 2.76 0.41
N LEU A 241 -5.68 1.94 -0.12
CA LEU A 241 -6.84 1.44 0.62
C LEU A 241 -6.71 -0.01 1.11
N TYR A 242 -5.84 -0.83 0.51
CA TYR A 242 -5.74 -2.25 0.83
C TYR A 242 -5.11 -2.52 2.20
N PHE A 243 -5.19 -3.78 2.62
CA PHE A 243 -4.67 -4.38 3.86
C PHE A 243 -3.68 -3.48 4.65
N PRO A 244 -4.00 -3.11 5.90
CA PRO A 244 -3.10 -2.31 6.73
C PRO A 244 -1.87 -3.13 7.10
N CYS A 245 -0.72 -2.48 7.27
CA CYS A 245 0.57 -3.18 7.43
C CYS A 245 0.55 -4.25 8.55
N ALA A 246 1.44 -5.24 8.43
CA ALA A 246 1.53 -6.37 9.36
C ALA A 246 1.60 -5.94 10.84
N ALA A 247 2.23 -4.79 11.14
CA ALA A 247 2.29 -4.22 12.48
C ALA A 247 0.89 -3.84 13.02
N THR A 248 0.07 -3.16 12.23
CA THR A 248 -1.30 -2.76 12.62
C THR A 248 -2.18 -3.99 12.81
N ILE A 249 -2.11 -4.97 11.91
CA ILE A 249 -2.88 -6.21 12.04
C ILE A 249 -2.41 -7.03 13.25
N GLY A 250 -1.11 -7.03 13.54
CA GLY A 250 -0.56 -7.64 14.75
C GLY A 250 -1.10 -7.02 16.03
N ALA A 251 -1.23 -5.69 16.08
CA ALA A 251 -1.84 -4.98 17.21
C ALA A 251 -3.33 -5.32 17.34
N ILE A 252 -4.10 -5.24 16.25
CA ILE A 252 -5.54 -5.58 16.24
C ILE A 252 -5.77 -7.02 16.69
N ARG A 253 -4.91 -7.96 16.26
CA ARG A 253 -5.01 -9.36 16.69
C ARG A 253 -4.81 -9.52 18.20
N ARG A 254 -3.94 -8.73 18.82
CA ARG A 254 -3.66 -8.77 20.27
C ARG A 254 -4.76 -8.08 21.09
N GLU A 255 -5.38 -7.03 20.55
CA GLU A 255 -6.38 -6.22 21.26
C GLU A 255 -7.83 -6.67 21.04
N ALA A 256 -8.20 -6.96 19.80
CA ALA A 256 -9.57 -7.30 19.38
C ALA A 256 -9.74 -8.79 19.00
N GLY A 257 -8.65 -9.55 18.94
CA GLY A 257 -8.64 -10.97 18.60
C GLY A 257 -8.49 -11.27 17.11
N THR A 258 -8.09 -12.51 16.79
CA THR A 258 -7.85 -12.97 15.41
C THR A 258 -9.04 -12.82 14.46
N PRO A 259 -10.31 -13.10 14.86
CA PRO A 259 -11.45 -12.95 13.95
C PRO A 259 -11.65 -11.49 13.50
N TRP A 260 -11.44 -10.53 14.41
CA TRP A 260 -11.54 -9.11 14.10
C TRP A 260 -10.39 -8.63 13.21
N ALA A 261 -9.18 -9.11 13.47
CA ALA A 261 -8.02 -8.80 12.62
C ALA A 261 -8.23 -9.30 11.17
N LEU A 262 -8.71 -10.54 11.00
CA LEU A 262 -9.04 -11.09 9.68
C LEU A 262 -10.18 -10.35 9.01
N PHE A 263 -11.20 -9.94 9.77
CA PHE A 263 -12.29 -9.12 9.24
C PHE A 263 -11.76 -7.78 8.71
N VAL A 264 -10.94 -7.05 9.47
CA VAL A 264 -10.37 -5.76 9.03
C VAL A 264 -9.50 -5.93 7.78
N ALA A 265 -8.65 -6.95 7.77
CA ALA A 265 -7.82 -7.32 6.63
C ALA A 265 -8.64 -7.58 5.36
N ALA A 266 -9.66 -8.43 5.45
CA ALA A 266 -10.51 -8.79 4.32
C ALA A 266 -11.37 -7.60 3.88
N TRP A 267 -11.92 -6.84 4.83
CA TRP A 267 -12.77 -5.68 4.58
C TRP A 267 -12.03 -4.60 3.79
N THR A 268 -10.88 -4.15 4.29
CA THR A 268 -10.06 -3.10 3.66
C THR A 268 -9.60 -3.50 2.26
N THR A 269 -9.12 -4.74 2.11
CA THR A 269 -8.70 -5.27 0.81
C THR A 269 -9.87 -5.36 -0.19
N SER A 270 -11.06 -5.76 0.26
CA SER A 270 -12.24 -5.82 -0.60
C SER A 270 -12.67 -4.43 -1.07
N ILE A 271 -12.68 -3.45 -0.16
CA ILE A 271 -13.00 -2.05 -0.49
C ILE A 271 -11.97 -1.47 -1.46
N ALA A 272 -10.68 -1.74 -1.24
CA ALA A 272 -9.60 -1.31 -2.13
C ALA A 272 -9.79 -1.89 -3.54
N TYR A 273 -10.05 -3.20 -3.62
CA TYR A 273 -10.25 -3.90 -4.89
C TYR A 273 -11.46 -3.36 -5.65
N ILE A 274 -12.60 -3.18 -4.98
CA ILE A 274 -13.82 -2.63 -5.56
C ILE A 274 -13.60 -1.19 -6.05
N THR A 275 -12.94 -0.35 -5.24
CA THR A 275 -12.71 1.06 -5.58
C THR A 275 -11.75 1.20 -6.76
N ALA A 276 -10.63 0.46 -6.75
CA ALA A 276 -9.64 0.50 -7.83
C ALA A 276 -10.21 -0.07 -9.14
N THR A 277 -10.85 -1.25 -9.08
CA THR A 277 -11.48 -1.87 -10.26
C THR A 277 -12.62 -1.02 -10.80
N GLY A 278 -13.48 -0.49 -9.93
CA GLY A 278 -14.58 0.39 -10.33
C GLY A 278 -14.06 1.66 -11.01
N PHE A 279 -13.05 2.31 -10.45
CA PHE A 279 -12.42 3.49 -11.05
C PHE A 279 -11.83 3.19 -12.43
N TYR A 280 -11.03 2.12 -12.54
CA TYR A 280 -10.39 1.74 -13.81
C TYR A 280 -11.45 1.47 -14.88
N GLN A 281 -12.45 0.64 -14.58
CA GLN A 281 -13.47 0.24 -15.56
C GLN A 281 -14.43 1.36 -15.95
N VAL A 282 -14.73 2.30 -15.05
CA VAL A 282 -15.46 3.54 -15.42
C VAL A 282 -14.63 4.38 -16.38
N SER A 283 -13.33 4.52 -16.11
CA SER A 283 -12.42 5.36 -16.88
C SER A 283 -12.07 4.76 -18.24
N THR A 284 -12.09 3.43 -18.38
CA THR A 284 -11.81 2.70 -19.62
C THR A 284 -13.07 2.26 -20.37
N PHE A 285 -14.25 2.66 -19.91
CA PHE A 285 -15.54 2.26 -20.48
C PHE A 285 -15.66 2.54 -21.99
N ALA A 286 -15.09 3.66 -22.46
CA ALA A 286 -15.10 4.03 -23.87
C ALA A 286 -14.23 3.10 -24.75
N ARG A 287 -13.22 2.43 -24.16
CA ARG A 287 -12.31 1.52 -24.88
C ARG A 287 -12.92 0.11 -25.01
N HIS A 288 -13.51 -0.42 -23.93
CA HIS A 288 -14.05 -1.78 -23.89
C HIS A 288 -15.42 -1.87 -23.19
N PRO A 289 -16.52 -1.44 -23.84
CA PRO A 289 -17.82 -1.23 -23.17
C PRO A 289 -18.43 -2.52 -22.60
N LEU A 290 -18.31 -3.65 -23.31
CA LEU A 290 -18.86 -4.93 -22.85
C LEU A 290 -18.11 -5.45 -21.60
N PHE A 291 -16.78 -5.49 -21.65
CA PHE A 291 -15.96 -5.98 -20.55
C PHE A 291 -16.09 -5.08 -19.31
N SER A 292 -16.02 -3.76 -19.50
CA SER A 292 -16.19 -2.81 -18.40
C SER A 292 -17.58 -2.90 -17.77
N SER A 293 -18.65 -3.09 -18.55
CA SER A 293 -20.00 -3.27 -17.99
C SER A 293 -20.13 -4.52 -17.11
N LEU A 294 -19.50 -5.65 -17.49
CA LEU A 294 -19.52 -6.89 -16.72
C LEU A 294 -18.77 -6.73 -15.39
N TRP A 295 -17.61 -6.07 -15.38
CA TRP A 295 -16.85 -5.81 -14.16
C TRP A 295 -17.51 -4.77 -13.26
N LEU A 296 -18.16 -3.76 -13.82
CA LEU A 296 -18.95 -2.80 -13.04
C LEU A 296 -20.17 -3.48 -12.41
N ALA A 297 -20.84 -4.38 -13.13
CA ALA A 297 -21.92 -5.19 -12.55
C ALA A 297 -21.39 -6.10 -11.44
N THR A 298 -20.23 -6.74 -11.65
CA THR A 298 -19.59 -7.63 -10.66
C THR A 298 -19.19 -6.86 -9.40
N THR A 299 -18.56 -5.69 -9.54
CA THR A 299 -18.20 -4.84 -8.39
C THR A 299 -19.45 -4.34 -7.66
N ALA A 300 -20.52 -3.97 -8.36
CA ALA A 300 -21.79 -3.61 -7.74
C ALA A 300 -22.41 -4.78 -6.95
N VAL A 301 -22.39 -6.00 -7.50
CA VAL A 301 -22.85 -7.22 -6.80
C VAL A 301 -21.99 -7.48 -5.56
N LEU A 302 -20.66 -7.34 -5.64
CA LEU A 302 -19.76 -7.49 -4.50
C LEU A 302 -20.05 -6.47 -3.40
N ILE A 303 -20.30 -5.20 -3.74
CA ILE A 303 -20.70 -4.15 -2.77
C ILE A 303 -22.00 -4.56 -2.06
N ILE A 304 -23.03 -4.96 -2.83
CA ILE A 304 -24.32 -5.37 -2.27
C ILE A 304 -24.15 -6.59 -1.37
N GLY A 305 -23.37 -7.58 -1.80
CA GLY A 305 -23.04 -8.78 -1.03
C GLY A 305 -22.32 -8.47 0.28
N LEU A 306 -21.35 -7.55 0.26
CA LEU A 306 -20.66 -7.08 1.47
C LEU A 306 -21.62 -6.39 2.43
N ILE A 307 -22.42 -5.43 1.95
CA ILE A 307 -23.40 -4.73 2.79
C ILE A 307 -24.42 -5.70 3.38
N TYR A 308 -24.91 -6.65 2.57
CA TYR A 308 -25.84 -7.68 3.02
C TYR A 308 -25.21 -8.60 4.07
N GLY A 309 -23.97 -9.04 3.84
CA GLY A 309 -23.21 -9.85 4.80
C GLY A 309 -23.02 -9.15 6.14
N LEU A 310 -22.69 -7.85 6.12
CA LEU A 310 -22.60 -7.04 7.34
C LEU A 310 -23.93 -6.94 8.07
N ARG A 311 -25.03 -6.72 7.35
CA ARG A 311 -26.39 -6.65 7.95
C ARG A 311 -26.80 -7.97 8.57
N GLN A 312 -26.55 -9.09 7.89
CA GLN A 312 -26.85 -10.42 8.41
C GLN A 312 -26.03 -10.72 9.67
N TRP A 313 -24.75 -10.32 9.68
CA TRP A 313 -23.93 -10.49 10.87
C TRP A 313 -24.40 -9.63 12.04
N ALA A 314 -24.79 -8.38 11.78
CA ALA A 314 -25.38 -7.49 12.78
C ALA A 314 -26.67 -8.06 13.39
N HIS A 315 -27.63 -8.51 12.56
CA HIS A 315 -28.86 -9.14 13.05
C HIS A 315 -28.61 -10.41 13.86
N LYS A 316 -27.64 -11.24 13.46
CA LYS A 316 -27.28 -12.44 14.21
C LYS A 316 -26.67 -12.10 15.58
N ALA A 317 -25.88 -11.02 15.66
CA ALA A 317 -25.32 -10.53 16.92
C ALA A 317 -26.42 -10.01 17.86
N GLU A 318 -27.35 -9.21 17.33
CA GLU A 318 -28.51 -8.68 18.06
C GLU A 318 -29.40 -9.80 18.61
N ASN A 319 -29.76 -10.78 17.78
CA ASN A 319 -30.57 -11.94 18.21
C ASN A 319 -29.90 -12.76 19.31
N LYS A 320 -28.57 -12.95 19.23
CA LYS A 320 -27.81 -13.67 20.25
C LYS A 320 -27.80 -12.92 21.58
N GLN A 321 -27.74 -11.60 21.54
CA GLN A 321 -27.79 -10.75 22.73
C GLN A 321 -29.18 -10.76 23.36
N THR A 322 -30.25 -10.65 22.58
CA THR A 322 -31.64 -10.78 23.06
C THR A 322 -31.89 -12.13 23.73
N GLN A 323 -31.43 -13.23 23.11
CA GLN A 323 -31.56 -14.58 23.68
C GLN A 323 -30.79 -14.73 25.00
N ALA A 324 -29.59 -14.16 25.11
CA ALA A 324 -28.80 -14.21 26.34
C ALA A 324 -29.48 -13.43 27.49
N VAL A 325 -30.07 -12.27 27.19
CA VAL A 325 -30.85 -11.49 28.16
C VAL A 325 -32.09 -12.26 28.62
N GLU A 326 -32.83 -12.87 27.69
CA GLU A 326 -34.03 -13.65 28.01
C GLU A 326 -33.71 -14.91 28.83
N GLN A 327 -32.60 -15.60 28.54
CA GLN A 327 -32.11 -16.73 29.35
C GLN A 327 -31.71 -16.30 30.76
N THR A 328 -31.02 -15.17 30.89
CA THR A 328 -30.64 -14.62 32.20
C THR A 328 -31.86 -14.20 33.01
N ALA A 329 -32.88 -13.64 32.37
CA ALA A 329 -34.16 -13.30 33.01
C ALA A 329 -34.90 -14.56 33.50
N LYS A 330 -34.95 -15.62 32.69
CA LYS A 330 -35.56 -16.91 33.07
C LYS A 330 -34.84 -17.63 34.21
N GLN A 331 -33.52 -17.44 34.35
CA GLN A 331 -32.75 -18.00 35.47
C GLN A 331 -32.90 -17.23 36.78
N ARG A 332 -33.40 -15.98 36.74
CA ARG A 332 -33.61 -15.12 37.91
C ARG A 332 -35.05 -15.16 38.45
N ALA A 333 -36.00 -15.71 37.68
CA ALA A 333 -37.39 -15.91 38.06
C ALA A 333 -37.58 -17.32 38.63
#